data_AF-A0A1J4SBB9-F1
#
_entry.id   AF-A0A1J4SBB9-F1
#
_cell.length_a   1.000
_cell.length_b   1.000
_cell.length_c   1.000
_cell.angle_alpha   90.00
_cell.angle_beta   90.00
_cell.angle_gamma   90.00
#
_symmetry.space_group_name_H-M   'P 1'
#
loop_
_entity.id
_entity.type
_entity.pdbx_description
1 polymer ?
#
loop_
_entity_poly.entity_id
_entity_poly.type
_entity_poly.pdbx_seq_one_letter_code
_entity_poly.pdbx_strand_id
1 'polypeptide(L)' 'MNNRKTIGIALLVIGVVLLVASLAADAIGIGGTAIFGYKQIIGAIAGVIIAVVGFVLYSRKQAV' A
#
# COMPACT_ATOMS: atom_id res chain seq x y z
N MET A 1 -7.39 5.17 21.48
CA MET A 1 -7.53 4.77 20.05
C MET A 1 -7.68 3.26 20.01
N ASN A 2 -8.75 2.74 19.41
CA ASN A 2 -9.08 1.31 19.43
C ASN A 2 -7.99 0.55 18.64
N ASN A 3 -7.31 -0.45 19.23
CA ASN A 3 -6.15 -1.11 18.58
C ASN A 3 -6.41 -1.54 17.13
N ARG A 4 -7.62 -2.02 16.80
CA ARG A 4 -8.02 -2.38 15.43
C ARG A 4 -8.03 -1.21 14.45
N LYS A 5 -8.45 -0.02 14.90
CA LYS A 5 -8.42 1.20 14.08
C LYS A 5 -6.99 1.66 13.86
N THR A 6 -6.14 1.60 14.90
CA THR A 6 -4.70 1.91 14.78
C THR A 6 -4.02 0.98 13.76
N ILE A 7 -4.29 -0.32 13.82
CA ILE A 7 -3.76 -1.30 12.86
C ILE A 7 -4.28 -1.03 11.44
N GLY A 8 -5.58 -0.74 11.28
CA GLY A 8 -6.15 -0.39 9.97
C GLY A 8 -5.52 0.85 9.35
N ILE A 9 -5.31 1.91 10.15
CA ILE A 9 -4.62 3.13 9.70
C ILE A 9 -3.17 2.83 9.32
N ALA A 10 -2.44 2.08 10.16
CA ALA A 10 -1.05 1.72 9.89
C ALA A 10 -0.93 0.94 8.57
N LEU A 11 -1.79 -0.06 8.35
CA LEU A 11 -1.82 -0.83 7.11
C LEU A 11 -2.17 0.05 5.91
N LEU A 12 -3.15 0.96 6.05
CA LEU A 12 -3.51 1.89 4.98
C LEU A 12 -2.33 2.77 4.58
N VAL A 13 -1.65 3.37 5.56
CA VAL A 13 -0.49 4.24 5.33
C VAL A 13 0.66 3.45 4.68
N ILE A 14 0.99 2.26 5.22
CA ILE A 14 2.06 1.41 4.67
C ILE A 14 1.74 1.01 3.23
N GLY A 15 0.50 0.60 2.94
CA GLY A 15 0.08 0.21 1.60
C GLY A 15 0.17 1.36 0.59
N VAL A 16 -0.27 2.55 0.98
CA VAL A 16 -0.17 3.76 0.14
C VAL A 16 1.30 4.12 -0.12
N VAL A 17 2.15 4.10 0.91
CA VAL A 17 3.58 4.40 0.76
C VAL A 17 4.25 3.39 -0.18
N LEU A 18 3.97 2.10 -0.03
CA LEU A 18 4.49 1.06 -0.92
C LEU A 18 4.03 1.23 -2.36
N LEU A 19 2.76 1.58 -2.57
CA LEU A 19 2.20 1.85 -3.90
C LEU A 19 2.94 3.02 -4.55
N VAL A 20 3.05 4.15 -3.85
CA VAL A 20 3.73 5.34 -4.35
C VAL A 20 5.21 5.05 -4.63
N ALA A 21 5.91 4.35 -3.73
CA ALA A 21 7.31 3.99 -3.94
C ALA A 21 7.49 3.06 -5.15
N SER A 22 6.55 2.16 -5.40
CA SER A 22 6.59 1.25 -6.56
C SER A 22 6.33 1.99 -7.87
N LEU A 23 5.39 2.93 -7.89
CA LEU A 23 5.12 3.77 -9.06
C LEU A 23 6.25 4.77 -9.32
N ALA A 24 6.88 5.26 -8.26
CA ALA A 24 7.99 6.19 -8.34
C ALA A 24 9.34 5.49 -8.54
N ALA A 25 9.40 4.16 -8.66
CA ALA A 25 10.68 3.44 -8.64
C ALA A 25 11.63 3.87 -9.77
N ASP A 26 11.10 4.23 -10.95
CA ASP A 26 11.90 4.80 -12.04
C ASP A 26 12.47 6.17 -11.69
N ALA A 27 11.67 7.04 -11.07
CA ALA A 27 12.08 8.39 -10.68
C ALA A 27 13.13 8.39 -9.55
N ILE A 28 13.12 7.38 -8.69
CA ILE A 28 14.11 7.20 -7.61
C ILE A 28 15.28 6.31 -8.02
N GLY A 29 15.39 5.92 -9.30
CA GLY A 29 16.53 5.17 -9.83
C GLY A 29 16.60 3.70 -9.43
N ILE A 30 15.51 3.14 -8.89
CA ILE A 30 15.38 1.72 -8.52
C ILE A 30 14.78 0.90 -9.67
N GLY A 31 14.08 1.57 -10.60
CA GLY A 31 13.58 1.01 -11.84
C GLY A 31 14.72 0.65 -12.80
N GLY A 32 15.07 -0.63 -12.87
CA GLY A 32 16.22 -1.10 -13.66
C GLY A 32 16.04 -1.05 -15.18
N THR A 33 14.87 -0.67 -15.69
CA THR A 33 14.55 -0.62 -17.13
C THR A 33 13.63 0.57 -17.44
N ALA A 34 13.73 1.14 -18.64
CA ALA A 34 12.89 2.25 -19.09
C ALA A 34 11.38 1.92 -19.24
N ILE A 35 11.02 0.65 -19.07
CA ILE A 35 9.64 0.14 -19.09
C ILE A 35 9.27 -0.26 -17.68
N PHE A 36 7.99 -0.06 -17.33
CA PHE A 36 7.41 -0.47 -16.05
C PHE A 36 7.73 -1.95 -15.75
N GLY A 37 8.69 -2.16 -14.85
CA GLY A 37 9.32 -3.45 -14.61
C GLY A 37 8.46 -4.36 -13.74
N TYR A 38 8.70 -5.67 -13.82
CA TYR A 38 8.00 -6.67 -13.01
C TYR A 38 8.04 -6.36 -11.49
N LYS A 39 9.13 -5.75 -11.02
CA LYS A 39 9.28 -5.31 -9.62
C LYS A 39 8.29 -4.21 -9.23
N GLN A 40 8.05 -3.25 -10.12
CA GLN A 40 7.10 -2.16 -9.90
C GLN A 40 5.66 -2.67 -9.95
N ILE A 41 5.36 -3.61 -10.85
CA ILE A 41 4.05 -4.27 -10.91
C ILE A 41 3.76 -5.01 -9.62
N ILE A 42 4.69 -5.85 -9.15
CA ILE A 42 4.52 -6.62 -7.91
C ILE A 42 4.37 -5.68 -6.71
N GLY A 43 5.22 -4.66 -6.62
CA GLY A 43 5.16 -3.67 -5.54
C GLY A 43 3.85 -2.86 -5.54
N ALA A 44 3.37 -2.46 -6.73
CA ALA A 44 2.09 -1.77 -6.87
C ALA A 44 0.92 -2.66 -6.46
N ILE A 45 0.87 -3.92 -6.92
CA ILE A 45 -0.19 -4.87 -6.52
C ILE A 45 -0.18 -5.10 -5.01
N ALA A 46 1.00 -5.33 -4.43
CA ALA A 46 1.14 -5.49 -2.98
C ALA A 46 0.67 -4.23 -2.21
N GLY A 47 1.07 -3.05 -2.68
CA GLY A 47 0.65 -1.77 -2.11
C GLY A 47 -0.86 -1.58 -2.15
N VAL A 48 -1.52 -1.87 -3.28
CA VAL A 48 -2.99 -1.84 -3.40
C VAL A 48 -3.63 -2.78 -2.39
N ILE A 49 -3.21 -4.05 -2.32
CA ILE A 49 -3.81 -5.05 -1.43
C ILE A 49 -3.70 -4.59 0.03
N ILE A 50 -2.51 -4.15 0.46
CA ILE A 50 -2.27 -3.71 1.83
C ILE A 50 -3.12 -2.47 2.15
N ALA A 51 -3.19 -1.50 1.23
CA ALA A 51 -4.00 -0.29 1.40
C ALA A 51 -5.50 -0.62 1.51
N VAL A 52 -6.00 -1.50 0.67
CA VAL A 52 -7.40 -1.95 0.69
C VAL A 52 -7.72 -2.70 1.98
N VAL A 53 -6.85 -3.60 2.44
CA VAL A 53 -7.04 -4.30 3.72
C VAL A 53 -7.06 -3.31 4.89
N GLY A 54 -6.14 -2.35 4.91
CA GLY A 54 -6.12 -1.29 5.91
C GLY A 54 -7.40 -0.45 5.89
N PHE A 55 -7.87 -0.07 4.71
CA PHE A 55 -9.12 0.67 4.52
C PHE A 55 -10.34 -0.11 4.98
N VAL A 56 -10.43 -1.40 4.66
CA VAL A 56 -11.54 -2.27 5.09
C VAL A 56 -11.55 -2.44 6.60
N LEU A 57 -10.39 -2.65 7.23
CA LEU A 57 -10.28 -2.76 8.69
C LEU A 57 -10.61 -1.44 9.41
N TYR A 58 -10.23 -0.31 8.82
CA TYR A 58 -10.61 1.01 9.31
C TYR A 58 -12.12 1.26 9.16
N SER A 59 -12.70 0.89 8.01
CA SER A 59 -14.10 1.13 7.65
C SER A 59 -15.08 0.16 8.31
N ARG A 60 -14.60 -1.00 8.78
CA ARG A 60 -15.33 -1.88 9.68
C ARG A 60 -15.52 -1.17 11.03
N LYS A 61 -16.53 -0.30 11.11
CA LYS A 61 -17.25 -0.10 12.38
C LYS A 61 -17.67 -1.50 12.82
N GLN A 62 -17.25 -1.89 14.02
CA GLN A 62 -17.77 -3.09 14.65
C GLN A 62 -19.29 -3.01 14.53
N ALA A 63 -19.90 -3.94 13.79
CA ALA A 63 -21.34 -4.14 13.87
C ALA A 63 -21.62 -4.34 15.36
N VAL A 64 -22.29 -3.35 15.95
CA VAL A 64 -22.81 -3.39 17.32
C VAL A 64 -23.95 -4.39 17.34
#